data_AF-A0A1V2GVC1-F1
#
_entry.id   AF-A0A1V2GVC1-F1
#
_cell.length_a   1.000
_cell.length_b   1.000
_cell.length_c   1.000
_cell.angle_alpha   90.00
_cell.angle_beta   90.00
_cell.angle_gamma   90.00
#
_symmetry.space_group_name_H-M   'P 1'
#
loop_
_entity.id
_entity.type
_entity.pdbx_description
1 polymer ?
#
loop_
_entity_poly.entity_id
_entity_poly.type
_entity_poly.pdbx_seq_one_letter_code
_entity_poly.pdbx_strand_id
1 'polypeptide(L)'
;MIARRALLAAAGLAAAAPAAAAPRRVVAVGGALTEAVYALGAGESLVAVDTTSLYPRAAAALPQIGYLRALPPEGILSLAPDLLLLSGDAGPPQVVDVLRAGGLTLAVIPDGAGIAAVGQKIAAVGAALGRAPRAADLARSVAADWAALDAAAAAVATPLPVLFIIGLGRGVPLVAGRGTHADALVAAAGGRNVTQAFQGF
;
A
#
# COMPACT_ATOMS: atom_id res chain seq x y z
N MET A 1 40.21 -26.20 -52.67
CA MET A 1 39.56 -24.88 -52.63
C MET A 1 38.25 -25.02 -51.85
N ILE A 2 38.24 -24.55 -50.61
CA ILE A 2 37.15 -24.78 -49.63
C ILE A 2 36.10 -23.66 -49.78
N ALA A 3 34.86 -24.03 -50.06
CA ALA A 3 33.74 -23.11 -50.24
C ALA A 3 33.30 -22.53 -48.89
N ARG A 4 33.40 -21.20 -48.74
CA ARG A 4 32.89 -20.45 -47.59
C ARG A 4 31.37 -20.30 -47.70
N ARG A 5 30.63 -20.95 -46.79
CA ARG A 5 29.19 -20.70 -46.57
C ARG A 5 29.04 -19.44 -45.72
N ALA A 6 28.42 -18.40 -46.26
CA ALA A 6 28.04 -17.21 -45.52
C ALA A 6 26.76 -17.50 -44.71
N LEU A 7 26.86 -17.43 -43.38
CA LEU A 7 25.70 -17.45 -42.48
C LEU A 7 25.16 -16.02 -42.39
N LEU A 8 23.95 -15.78 -42.90
CA LEU A 8 23.20 -14.55 -42.66
C LEU A 8 22.54 -14.64 -41.27
N ALA A 9 23.01 -13.83 -40.33
CA ALA A 9 22.39 -13.68 -39.02
C ALA A 9 21.14 -12.77 -39.18
N ALA A 10 19.95 -13.35 -39.02
CA ALA A 10 18.71 -12.61 -38.94
C ALA A 10 18.62 -11.95 -37.55
N ALA A 11 18.84 -10.64 -37.48
CA ALA A 11 18.58 -9.84 -36.29
C ALA A 11 17.06 -9.67 -36.14
N GLY A 12 16.46 -10.44 -35.22
CA GLY A 12 15.06 -10.26 -34.85
C GLY A 12 14.86 -8.94 -34.13
N LEU A 13 14.11 -8.02 -34.72
CA LEU A 13 13.53 -6.88 -33.99
C LEU A 13 12.54 -7.43 -32.97
N ALA A 14 12.92 -7.49 -31.70
CA ALA A 14 11.97 -7.62 -30.61
C ALA A 14 11.15 -6.34 -30.56
N ALA A 15 9.94 -6.36 -31.09
CA ALA A 15 8.98 -5.28 -30.92
C ALA A 15 8.66 -5.16 -29.43
N ALA A 16 9.15 -4.10 -28.79
CA ALA A 16 8.76 -3.75 -27.44
C ALA A 16 7.24 -3.54 -27.43
N ALA A 17 6.51 -4.36 -26.68
CA ALA A 17 5.08 -4.17 -26.47
C ALA A 17 4.86 -2.75 -25.93
N PRO A 18 3.84 -2.02 -26.41
CA PRO A 18 3.54 -0.68 -25.90
C PRO A 18 3.28 -0.78 -24.39
N ALA A 19 4.01 0.02 -23.61
CA ALA A 19 3.76 0.13 -22.19
C ALA A 19 2.28 0.51 -21.97
N ALA A 20 1.56 -0.28 -21.19
CA ALA A 20 0.17 0.02 -20.86
C ALA A 20 0.07 1.46 -20.33
N ALA A 21 -0.87 2.23 -20.85
CA ALA A 21 -1.05 3.61 -20.43
C ALA A 21 -1.35 3.66 -18.92
N ALA A 22 -0.72 4.61 -18.21
CA ALA A 22 -0.96 4.78 -16.78
C ALA A 22 -2.45 5.08 -16.51
N PRO A 23 -3.02 4.54 -15.42
CA PRO A 23 -4.42 4.77 -15.06
C PRO A 23 -4.66 6.24 -14.75
N ARG A 24 -5.83 6.75 -15.15
CA ARG A 24 -6.24 8.15 -15.03
C ARG A 24 -7.43 8.35 -14.08
N ARG A 25 -8.15 7.29 -13.72
CA ARG A 25 -9.31 7.32 -12.82
C ARG A 25 -9.15 6.28 -11.72
N VAL A 26 -8.27 6.58 -10.79
CA VAL A 26 -7.92 5.71 -9.68
C VAL A 26 -8.84 5.98 -8.49
N VAL A 27 -9.32 4.91 -7.88
CA VAL A 27 -9.91 4.99 -6.54
C VAL A 27 -8.99 4.24 -5.59
N ALA A 28 -8.61 4.90 -4.49
CA ALA A 28 -7.71 4.33 -3.48
C ALA A 28 -8.47 4.00 -2.21
N VAL A 29 -8.36 2.75 -1.77
CA VAL A 29 -8.98 2.22 -0.56
C VAL A 29 -7.89 1.84 0.43
N GLY A 30 -7.78 2.65 1.48
CA GLY A 30 -6.79 2.55 2.53
C GLY A 30 -5.88 3.78 2.54
N GLY A 31 -5.85 4.50 3.66
CA GLY A 31 -5.10 5.75 3.78
C GLY A 31 -3.64 5.65 3.35
N ALA A 32 -2.92 4.60 3.75
CA ALA A 32 -1.53 4.40 3.34
C ALA A 32 -1.34 4.23 1.82
N LEU A 33 -2.33 3.68 1.10
CA LEU A 33 -2.27 3.60 -0.37
C LEU A 33 -2.49 4.99 -0.98
N THR A 34 -3.44 5.76 -0.45
CA THR A 34 -3.67 7.14 -0.87
C THR A 34 -2.42 8.01 -0.67
N GLU A 35 -1.76 7.92 0.48
CA GLU A 35 -0.51 8.63 0.74
C GLU A 35 0.59 8.24 -0.26
N ALA A 36 0.73 6.94 -0.56
CA ALA A 36 1.68 6.46 -1.56
C ALA A 36 1.38 7.03 -2.96
N VAL A 37 0.12 7.09 -3.39
CA VAL A 37 -0.28 7.68 -4.68
C VAL A 37 0.17 9.14 -4.77
N TYR A 38 -0.05 9.93 -3.72
CA TYR A 38 0.39 11.33 -3.68
C TYR A 38 1.91 11.46 -3.66
N ALA A 39 2.62 10.67 -2.84
CA ALA A 39 4.08 10.68 -2.76
C ALA A 39 4.74 10.32 -4.10
N LEU A 40 4.10 9.44 -4.89
CA LEU A 40 4.50 9.07 -6.23
C LEU A 40 4.12 10.10 -7.31
N GLY A 41 3.53 11.22 -6.92
CA GLY A 41 3.13 12.30 -7.84
C GLY A 41 1.98 11.93 -8.76
N ALA A 42 1.10 11.03 -8.33
CA ALA A 42 -0.06 10.56 -9.09
C ALA A 42 -1.40 11.01 -8.45
N GLY A 43 -1.39 11.98 -7.53
CA GLY A 43 -2.61 12.45 -6.85
C GLY A 43 -3.71 12.93 -7.81
N GLU A 44 -3.36 13.50 -8.97
CA GLU A 44 -4.32 13.95 -9.99
C GLU A 44 -5.12 12.81 -10.65
N SER A 45 -4.67 11.55 -10.54
CA SER A 45 -5.46 10.42 -11.03
C SER A 45 -6.52 9.96 -10.05
N LEU A 46 -6.51 10.43 -8.79
CA LEU A 46 -7.48 10.02 -7.78
C LEU A 46 -8.83 10.70 -8.00
N VAL A 47 -9.87 9.89 -8.22
CA VAL A 47 -11.25 10.37 -8.39
C VAL A 47 -12.09 10.18 -7.14
N ALA A 48 -11.69 9.28 -6.23
CA ALA A 48 -12.29 9.11 -4.91
C ALA A 48 -11.35 8.32 -3.98
N VAL A 49 -11.60 8.41 -2.68
CA VAL A 49 -10.85 7.69 -1.63
C VAL A 49 -11.79 7.15 -0.55
N ASP A 50 -11.32 6.24 0.29
CA ASP A 50 -12.06 5.79 1.46
C ASP A 50 -11.90 6.75 2.66
N THR A 51 -12.76 6.60 3.67
CA THR A 51 -12.78 7.48 4.87
C THR A 51 -11.51 7.49 5.72
N THR A 52 -10.58 6.54 5.54
CA THR A 52 -9.28 6.54 6.24
C THR A 52 -8.21 7.38 5.55
N SER A 53 -8.50 7.89 4.36
CA SER A 53 -7.57 8.66 3.53
C SER A 53 -7.55 10.14 3.93
N LEU A 54 -6.87 10.42 5.04
CA LEU A 54 -6.84 11.74 5.67
C LEU A 54 -5.63 12.61 5.27
N TYR A 55 -4.62 12.02 4.64
CA TYR A 55 -3.39 12.70 4.22
C TYR A 55 -3.08 12.42 2.74
N PRO A 56 -2.53 13.40 1.99
CA PRO A 56 -2.44 14.82 2.35
C PRO A 56 -3.83 15.47 2.43
N ARG A 57 -3.92 16.73 2.87
CA ARG A 57 -5.20 17.46 2.98
C ARG A 57 -6.03 17.43 1.68
N ALA A 58 -5.36 17.38 0.52
CA ALA A 58 -6.01 17.24 -0.78
C ALA A 58 -6.81 15.94 -0.92
N ALA A 59 -6.34 14.83 -0.33
CA ALA A 59 -7.04 13.54 -0.34
C ALA A 59 -8.38 13.61 0.40
N ALA A 60 -8.39 14.27 1.57
CA ALA A 60 -9.58 14.42 2.39
C ALA A 60 -10.68 15.29 1.72
N ALA A 61 -10.33 16.05 0.67
CA ALA A 61 -11.29 16.83 -0.11
C ALA A 61 -11.93 16.03 -1.26
N LEU A 62 -11.42 14.84 -1.58
CA LEU A 62 -11.97 13.99 -2.63
C LEU A 62 -13.28 13.32 -2.17
N PRO A 63 -14.15 12.91 -3.12
CA PRO A 63 -15.31 12.09 -2.82
C PRO A 63 -14.94 10.88 -1.97
N GLN A 64 -15.75 10.60 -0.94
CA GLN A 64 -15.54 9.51 0.00
C GLN A 64 -16.43 8.31 -0.35
N ILE A 65 -15.84 7.13 -0.52
CA ILE A 65 -16.55 5.89 -0.85
C ILE A 65 -16.81 5.00 0.38
N GLY A 66 -16.91 5.59 1.57
CA GLY A 66 -17.17 4.87 2.81
C GLY A 66 -15.92 4.25 3.43
N TYR A 67 -16.14 3.38 4.43
CA TYR A 67 -15.07 2.74 5.19
C TYR A 67 -14.49 1.55 4.43
N LEU A 68 -13.16 1.42 4.40
CA LEU A 68 -12.48 0.36 3.63
C LEU A 68 -12.96 -1.06 3.93
N ARG A 69 -13.49 -1.35 5.13
CA ARG A 69 -14.02 -2.69 5.50
C ARG A 69 -15.54 -2.83 5.32
N ALA A 70 -16.19 -1.80 4.82
CA ALA A 70 -17.64 -1.71 4.59
C ALA A 70 -17.91 -0.94 3.29
N LEU A 71 -17.25 -1.36 2.20
CA LEU A 71 -17.34 -0.68 0.91
C LEU A 71 -18.73 -0.81 0.27
N PRO A 72 -19.29 0.27 -0.30
CA PRO A 72 -20.50 0.26 -1.11
C PRO A 72 -20.15 -0.02 -2.59
N PRO A 73 -20.47 -1.22 -3.14
CA PRO A 73 -20.08 -1.57 -4.51
C PRO A 73 -20.66 -0.62 -5.57
N GLU A 74 -21.92 -0.24 -5.45
CA GLU A 74 -22.62 0.61 -6.41
C GLU A 74 -22.00 2.01 -6.47
N GLY A 75 -21.61 2.55 -5.30
CA GLY A 75 -20.94 3.85 -5.20
C GLY A 75 -19.63 3.86 -5.98
N ILE A 76 -18.82 2.80 -5.83
CA ILE A 76 -17.53 2.67 -6.53
C ILE A 76 -17.74 2.49 -8.03
N LEU A 77 -18.67 1.63 -8.44
CA LEU A 77 -18.95 1.37 -9.87
C LEU A 77 -19.46 2.63 -10.58
N SER A 78 -20.26 3.46 -9.91
CA SER A 78 -20.80 4.71 -10.48
C SER A 78 -19.71 5.74 -10.84
N LEU A 79 -18.54 5.65 -10.20
CA LEU A 79 -17.40 6.51 -10.49
C LEU A 79 -16.65 6.10 -11.76
N ALA A 80 -16.96 4.94 -12.35
CA ALA A 80 -16.26 4.40 -13.52
C ALA A 80 -14.72 4.52 -13.40
N PRO A 81 -14.09 3.95 -12.35
CA PRO A 81 -12.65 3.96 -12.22
C PRO A 81 -12.00 2.99 -13.22
N ASP A 82 -10.78 3.31 -13.66
CA ASP A 82 -9.96 2.40 -14.48
C ASP A 82 -9.04 1.52 -13.62
N LEU A 83 -8.79 1.91 -12.36
CA LEU A 83 -8.04 1.14 -11.37
C LEU A 83 -8.62 1.33 -9.97
N LEU A 84 -8.78 0.23 -9.24
CA LEU A 84 -9.06 0.23 -7.81
C LEU A 84 -7.82 -0.29 -7.05
N LEU A 85 -7.19 0.60 -6.27
CA LEU A 85 -6.13 0.22 -5.34
C LEU A 85 -6.79 -0.20 -4.02
N LEU A 86 -6.64 -1.45 -3.62
CA LEU A 86 -7.28 -2.02 -2.43
C LEU A 86 -6.23 -2.42 -1.41
N SER A 87 -6.35 -1.96 -0.16
CA SER A 87 -5.58 -2.54 0.95
C SER A 87 -6.02 -3.99 1.18
N GLY A 88 -5.12 -4.81 1.72
CA GLY A 88 -5.37 -6.23 1.94
C GLY A 88 -6.49 -6.52 2.93
N ASP A 89 -6.86 -5.55 3.76
CA ASP A 89 -7.98 -5.60 4.69
C ASP A 89 -9.25 -4.91 4.17
N ALA A 90 -9.24 -4.44 2.91
CA ALA A 90 -10.42 -3.87 2.26
C ALA A 90 -11.49 -4.94 2.01
N GLY A 91 -12.75 -4.56 2.15
CA GLY A 91 -13.86 -5.49 2.03
C GLY A 91 -15.23 -4.86 2.21
N PRO A 92 -16.28 -5.68 2.39
CA PRO A 92 -16.23 -7.15 2.59
C PRO A 92 -15.71 -7.94 1.37
N PRO A 93 -15.21 -9.18 1.54
CA PRO A 93 -14.71 -10.00 0.43
C PRO A 93 -15.72 -10.17 -0.72
N GLN A 94 -17.00 -10.31 -0.39
CA GLN A 94 -18.08 -10.44 -1.37
C GLN A 94 -18.22 -9.17 -2.22
N VAL A 95 -17.98 -7.99 -1.64
CA VAL A 95 -17.99 -6.72 -2.37
C VAL A 95 -16.80 -6.64 -3.31
N VAL A 96 -15.62 -7.09 -2.89
CA VAL A 96 -14.42 -7.16 -3.76
C VAL A 96 -14.68 -8.09 -4.96
N ASP A 97 -15.36 -9.21 -4.74
CA ASP A 97 -15.73 -10.13 -5.82
C ASP A 97 -16.75 -9.51 -6.79
N VAL A 98 -17.74 -8.77 -6.30
CA VAL A 98 -18.69 -8.02 -7.13
C VAL A 98 -17.96 -6.97 -7.99
N LEU A 99 -17.03 -6.21 -7.39
CA LEU A 99 -16.25 -5.20 -8.10
C LEU A 99 -15.38 -5.84 -9.20
N ARG A 100 -14.78 -7.00 -8.93
CA ARG A 100 -14.03 -7.77 -9.93
C ARG A 100 -14.93 -8.27 -11.06
N ALA A 101 -16.10 -8.84 -10.71
CA ALA A 101 -17.08 -9.33 -11.68
C ALA A 101 -17.67 -8.20 -12.54
N GLY A 102 -17.74 -6.98 -12.00
CA GLY A 102 -18.11 -5.76 -12.71
C GLY A 102 -17.08 -5.26 -13.73
N GLY A 103 -15.97 -5.98 -13.91
CA GLY A 103 -14.93 -5.66 -14.90
C GLY A 103 -13.91 -4.61 -14.46
N LEU A 104 -13.89 -4.23 -13.17
CA LEU A 104 -12.89 -3.32 -12.66
C LEU A 104 -11.52 -4.00 -12.56
N THR A 105 -10.48 -3.26 -12.93
CA THR A 105 -9.09 -3.68 -12.65
C THR A 105 -8.79 -3.42 -11.19
N LEU A 106 -8.46 -4.48 -10.44
CA LEU A 106 -8.17 -4.41 -9.01
C LEU A 106 -6.68 -4.69 -8.77
N ALA A 107 -6.04 -3.82 -8.00
CA ALA A 107 -4.72 -4.09 -7.42
C ALA A 107 -4.87 -4.22 -5.90
N VAL A 108 -4.91 -5.48 -5.43
CA VAL A 108 -4.98 -5.78 -4.00
C VAL A 108 -3.56 -5.81 -3.45
N ILE A 109 -3.26 -4.88 -2.55
CA ILE A 109 -1.95 -4.72 -1.93
C ILE A 109 -1.99 -5.35 -0.54
N PRO A 110 -1.23 -6.44 -0.29
CA PRO A 110 -1.21 -7.09 1.02
C PRO A 110 -0.91 -6.10 2.14
N ASP A 111 -1.59 -6.29 3.27
CA ASP A 111 -1.29 -5.53 4.47
C ASP A 111 -0.15 -6.18 5.26
N GLY A 112 0.56 -5.40 6.06
CA GLY A 112 1.71 -5.90 6.81
C GLY A 112 2.43 -4.82 7.58
N ALA A 113 3.05 -5.23 8.70
CA ALA A 113 3.74 -4.33 9.61
C ALA A 113 5.25 -4.24 9.31
N GLY A 114 5.85 -3.09 9.65
CA GLY A 114 7.28 -2.85 9.56
C GLY A 114 7.78 -2.42 8.17
N ILE A 115 9.07 -2.10 8.10
CA ILE A 115 9.67 -1.43 6.93
C ILE A 115 9.60 -2.26 5.64
N ALA A 116 9.72 -3.58 5.74
CA ALA A 116 9.62 -4.46 4.57
C ALA A 116 8.24 -4.37 3.91
N ALA A 117 7.17 -4.35 4.70
CA ALA A 117 5.80 -4.23 4.21
C ALA A 117 5.54 -2.84 3.61
N VAL A 118 6.09 -1.77 4.20
CA VAL A 118 6.03 -0.41 3.65
C VAL A 118 6.69 -0.34 2.28
N GLY A 119 7.89 -0.91 2.13
CA GLY A 119 8.61 -0.97 0.85
C GLY A 119 7.84 -1.73 -0.22
N GLN A 120 7.25 -2.89 0.13
CA GLN A 120 6.40 -3.68 -0.77
C GLN A 120 5.16 -2.89 -1.21
N LYS A 121 4.52 -2.17 -0.29
CA LYS A 121 3.34 -1.33 -0.56
C LYS A 121 3.67 -0.21 -1.54
N ILE A 122 4.77 0.51 -1.32
CA ILE A 122 5.25 1.56 -2.23
C ILE A 122 5.55 1.00 -3.62
N ALA A 123 6.26 -0.14 -3.68
CA ALA A 123 6.61 -0.78 -4.95
C ALA A 123 5.37 -1.23 -5.74
N ALA A 124 4.39 -1.83 -5.06
CA ALA A 124 3.17 -2.34 -5.70
C ALA A 124 2.28 -1.19 -6.21
N VAL A 125 2.12 -0.12 -5.44
CA VAL A 125 1.41 1.09 -5.90
C VAL A 125 2.17 1.73 -7.08
N GLY A 126 3.50 1.81 -7.00
CA GLY A 126 4.34 2.27 -8.10
C GLY A 126 4.16 1.48 -9.39
N ALA A 127 4.11 0.15 -9.30
CA ALA A 127 3.87 -0.71 -10.45
C ALA A 127 2.47 -0.48 -11.03
N ALA A 128 1.43 -0.43 -10.19
CA ALA A 128 0.05 -0.23 -10.62
C ALA A 128 -0.18 1.13 -11.33
N LEU A 129 0.59 2.16 -10.95
CA LEU A 129 0.48 3.51 -11.51
C LEU A 129 1.48 3.81 -12.65
N GLY A 130 2.33 2.84 -13.04
CA GLY A 130 3.39 3.09 -14.02
C GLY A 130 4.48 4.05 -13.52
N ARG A 131 4.77 4.04 -12.21
CA ARG A 131 5.73 4.90 -11.50
C ARG A 131 6.85 4.12 -10.81
N ALA A 132 7.19 2.93 -11.31
CA ALA A 132 8.17 2.03 -10.69
C ALA A 132 9.52 2.70 -10.32
N PRO A 133 10.15 3.54 -11.18
CA PRO A 133 11.40 4.21 -10.79
C PRO A 133 11.24 5.14 -9.58
N ARG A 134 10.17 5.94 -9.56
CA ARG A 134 9.88 6.86 -8.45
C ARG A 134 9.51 6.10 -7.17
N ALA A 135 8.88 4.94 -7.30
CA ALA A 135 8.60 4.06 -6.17
C ALA A 135 9.87 3.44 -5.58
N ALA A 136 10.84 3.07 -6.42
CA ALA A 136 12.14 2.61 -5.93
C ALA A 136 12.89 3.72 -5.17
N ASP A 137 12.82 4.97 -5.66
CA ASP A 137 13.42 6.11 -4.96
C ASP A 137 12.75 6.38 -3.62
N LEU A 138 11.42 6.41 -3.60
CA LEU A 138 10.63 6.62 -2.38
C LEU A 138 10.88 5.50 -1.35
N ALA A 139 10.88 4.24 -1.78
CA ALA A 139 11.14 3.11 -0.90
C ALA A 139 12.55 3.16 -0.28
N ARG A 140 13.56 3.60 -1.05
CA ARG A 140 14.92 3.83 -0.52
C ARG A 140 14.96 4.96 0.51
N SER A 141 14.28 6.06 0.24
CA SER A 141 14.20 7.18 1.20
C SER A 141 13.56 6.73 2.52
N VAL A 142 12.40 6.07 2.45
CA VAL A 142 11.69 5.60 3.63
C VAL A 142 12.49 4.54 4.40
N ALA A 143 13.22 3.67 3.70
CA ALA A 143 14.13 2.72 4.35
C ALA A 143 15.30 3.40 5.07
N ALA A 144 15.84 4.48 4.52
CA ALA A 144 16.89 5.26 5.18
C ALA A 144 16.37 5.96 6.44
N ASP A 145 15.18 6.57 6.37
CA ASP A 145 14.54 7.18 7.53
C ASP A 145 14.26 6.15 8.63
N TRP A 146 13.79 4.96 8.25
CA TRP A 146 13.55 3.86 9.18
C TRP A 146 14.85 3.34 9.83
N ALA A 147 15.94 3.22 9.07
CA ALA A 147 17.23 2.81 9.61
C ALA A 147 17.75 3.80 10.66
N ALA A 148 17.48 5.10 10.49
CA ALA A 148 17.79 6.11 11.49
C ALA A 148 16.96 5.94 12.77
N LEU A 149 15.68 5.56 12.65
CA LEU A 149 14.83 5.22 13.78
C LEU A 149 15.34 3.97 14.51
N ASP A 150 15.71 2.91 13.78
CA ASP A 150 16.26 1.69 14.38
C ASP A 150 17.56 1.97 15.16
N ALA A 151 18.43 2.83 14.63
CA ALA A 151 19.65 3.26 15.32
C ALA A 151 19.33 4.04 16.62
N ALA A 152 18.34 4.94 16.57
CA ALA A 152 17.90 5.68 17.75
C ALA A 152 17.26 4.76 18.80
N ALA A 153 16.43 3.80 18.38
CA ALA A 153 15.81 2.80 19.24
C ALA A 153 16.86 1.89 19.91
N ALA A 154 17.90 1.48 19.18
CA ALA A 154 18.99 0.67 19.72
C ALA A 154 19.83 1.40 20.79
N ALA A 155 19.84 2.74 20.79
CA ALA A 155 20.51 3.54 21.81
C ALA A 155 19.71 3.61 23.14
N VAL A 156 18.47 3.11 23.18
CA VAL A 156 17.65 3.07 24.39
C VAL A 156 18.13 1.94 25.32
N ALA A 157 18.86 2.30 26.37
CA ALA A 157 19.43 1.34 27.32
C ALA A 157 18.37 0.50 28.07
N THR A 158 17.16 1.02 28.26
CA THR A 158 16.09 0.31 28.96
C THR A 158 14.75 0.61 28.27
N PRO A 159 14.27 -0.30 27.39
CA PRO A 159 13.00 -0.13 26.71
C PRO A 159 11.83 0.01 27.68
N LEU A 160 11.09 1.11 27.55
CA LEU A 160 9.91 1.36 28.38
C LEU A 160 8.79 0.37 28.02
N PRO A 161 8.09 -0.21 29.02
CA PRO A 161 6.89 -1.00 28.76
C PRO A 161 5.77 -0.10 28.22
N VAL A 162 5.23 -0.43 27.06
CA VAL A 162 4.14 0.32 26.39
C VAL A 162 2.93 -0.58 26.21
N LEU A 163 1.76 -0.08 26.61
CA LEU A 163 0.46 -0.66 26.28
C LEU A 163 -0.19 0.20 25.19
N PHE A 164 -0.48 -0.40 24.04
CA PHE A 164 -1.18 0.30 22.95
C PHE A 164 -2.66 -0.08 22.95
N ILE A 165 -3.53 0.91 23.17
CA ILE A 165 -4.99 0.74 23.23
C ILE A 165 -5.60 1.30 21.95
N ILE A 166 -6.31 0.47 21.21
CA ILE A 166 -6.97 0.83 19.95
C ILE A 166 -8.37 1.38 20.22
N GLY A 167 -9.08 0.77 21.17
CA GLY A 167 -10.45 1.13 21.47
C GLY A 167 -10.80 0.85 22.93
N LEU A 168 -11.43 1.85 23.56
CA LEU A 168 -12.05 1.73 24.88
C LEU A 168 -13.56 1.71 24.69
N GLY A 169 -14.12 0.51 24.58
CA GLY A 169 -15.57 0.30 24.53
C GLY A 169 -16.16 0.01 25.91
N ARG A 170 -17.46 -0.31 25.98
CA ARG A 170 -18.13 -0.78 27.20
C ARG A 170 -17.75 -2.23 27.61
N GLY A 171 -16.70 -2.79 27.02
CA GLY A 171 -16.23 -4.17 27.21
C GLY A 171 -14.73 -4.23 27.46
N VAL A 172 -14.11 -5.37 27.16
CA VAL A 172 -12.65 -5.54 27.27
C VAL A 172 -11.95 -4.54 26.33
N PRO A 173 -10.95 -3.77 26.81
CA PRO A 173 -10.16 -2.90 25.96
C PRO A 173 -9.57 -3.67 24.77
N LEU A 174 -9.67 -3.10 23.57
CA LEU A 174 -8.99 -3.63 22.40
C LEU A 174 -7.55 -3.14 22.41
N VAL A 175 -6.60 -4.05 22.57
CA VAL A 175 -5.18 -3.73 22.74
C VAL A 175 -4.34 -4.44 21.68
N ALA A 176 -3.22 -3.85 21.28
CA ALA A 176 -2.41 -4.40 20.20
C ALA A 176 -1.40 -5.44 20.68
N GLY A 177 -1.61 -6.71 20.32
CA GLY A 177 -0.66 -7.79 20.52
C GLY A 177 0.47 -7.81 19.49
N ARG A 178 1.17 -8.95 19.41
CA ARG A 178 2.31 -9.16 18.51
C ARG A 178 1.91 -9.10 17.05
N GLY A 179 2.83 -8.64 16.19
CA GLY A 179 2.66 -8.67 14.74
C GLY A 179 1.65 -7.66 14.20
N THR A 180 1.25 -6.68 15.02
CA THR A 180 0.40 -5.57 14.62
C THR A 180 1.23 -4.37 14.16
N HIS A 181 0.62 -3.42 13.44
CA HIS A 181 1.28 -2.14 13.12
C HIS A 181 1.70 -1.36 14.38
N ALA A 182 0.89 -1.44 15.44
CA ALA A 182 1.22 -0.82 16.72
C ALA A 182 2.41 -1.49 17.41
N ASP A 183 2.53 -2.82 17.35
CA ASP A 183 3.70 -3.55 17.85
C ASP A 183 4.99 -3.11 17.14
N ALA A 184 4.95 -3.02 15.80
CA ALA A 184 6.07 -2.53 15.02
C ALA A 184 6.42 -1.06 15.32
N LEU A 185 5.41 -0.20 15.52
CA LEU A 185 5.59 1.19 15.91
C LEU A 185 6.26 1.33 17.28
N VAL A 186 5.79 0.56 18.26
CA VAL A 186 6.36 0.57 19.62
C VAL A 186 7.83 0.13 19.58
N ALA A 187 8.15 -0.92 18.82
CA ALA A 187 9.52 -1.38 18.65
C ALA A 187 10.41 -0.31 17.97
N ALA A 188 9.93 0.30 16.88
CA ALA A 188 10.64 1.35 16.16
C ALA A 188 10.87 2.61 17.02
N ALA A 189 10.05 2.84 18.05
CA ALA A 189 10.23 3.91 19.02
C ALA A 189 11.17 3.55 20.19
N GLY A 190 11.78 2.36 20.20
CA GLY A 190 12.63 1.86 21.30
C GLY A 190 11.84 1.40 22.53
N GLY A 191 10.53 1.23 22.42
CA GLY A 191 9.66 0.70 23.46
C GLY A 191 9.54 -0.82 23.42
N ARG A 192 8.97 -1.39 24.48
CA ARG A 192 8.60 -2.80 24.56
C ARG A 192 7.09 -2.93 24.72
N ASN A 193 6.43 -3.46 23.70
CA ASN A 193 5.00 -3.75 23.79
C ASN A 193 4.76 -4.79 24.91
N VAL A 194 3.89 -4.48 25.88
CA VAL A 194 3.62 -5.36 27.02
C VAL A 194 2.69 -6.52 26.68
N THR A 195 1.90 -6.42 25.61
CA THR A 195 0.93 -7.43 25.18
C THR A 195 1.58 -8.49 24.30
N GLN A 196 2.54 -9.21 24.87
CA GLN A 196 3.29 -10.28 24.19
C GLN A 196 2.61 -11.65 24.28
N ALA A 197 1.38 -11.77 24.78
CA ALA A 197 0.74 -13.07 24.99
C ALA A 197 0.04 -13.63 23.73
N PHE A 198 -0.38 -12.76 22.81
CA PHE A 198 -1.17 -13.13 21.63
C PHE A 198 -0.70 -12.36 20.37
N GLN A 199 -1.09 -12.86 19.19
CA GLN A 199 -0.94 -12.14 17.92
C GLN A 199 -2.25 -11.41 17.60
N GLY A 200 -2.17 -10.23 16.98
CA GLY A 200 -3.37 -9.47 16.61
C GLY A 200 -3.93 -8.63 17.76
N PHE A 201 -5.25 -8.64 17.95
CA PHE A 201 -5.99 -7.78 18.88
C PHE A 201 -6.88 -8.57 19.83
#